data_AF-A0AAU7CKJ9-F1
#
_entry.id   AF-A0AAU7CKJ9-F1
#
_cell.length_a   1.000
_cell.length_b   1.000
_cell.length_c   1.000
_cell.angle_alpha   90.00
_cell.angle_beta   90.00
_cell.angle_gamma   90.00
#
_symmetry.space_group_name_H-M   'P 1'
#
loop_
_entity.id
_entity.type
_entity.pdbx_description
1 polymer ?
#
loop_
_entity_poly.entity_id
_entity_poly.type
_entity_poly.pdbx_seq_one_letter_code
_entity_poly.pdbx_strand_id
1 'polypeptide(L)'
;MSELDWIYQRILMCGLVSVRKALRLGEHEYCKCEIEHLHELPTLIGDENILRHRYYATGTRELYKRCLIMIDSTFARDHIETAYVGYWKALDRILENEGA
;
A
#
# COMPACT_ATOMS: atom_id res chain seq x y z
N MET A 1 -5.99 -8.37 17.33
CA MET A 1 -5.37 -7.77 16.13
C MET A 1 -5.67 -8.72 14.99
N SER A 2 -6.46 -8.26 14.01
CA SER A 2 -6.89 -9.07 12.89
C SER A 2 -5.73 -9.36 11.93
N GLU A 3 -5.92 -10.32 11.01
CA GLU A 3 -4.93 -10.56 9.95
C GLU A 3 -4.81 -9.34 9.01
N LEU A 4 -5.91 -8.63 8.78
CA LEU A 4 -5.93 -7.36 8.04
C LEU A 4 -5.07 -6.29 8.71
N ASP A 5 -5.18 -6.13 10.04
CA ASP A 5 -4.39 -5.17 10.80
C ASP A 5 -2.90 -5.42 10.62
N TRP A 6 -2.49 -6.70 10.69
CA TRP A 6 -1.10 -7.09 10.50
C TRP A 6 -0.61 -6.77 9.09
N ILE A 7 -1.43 -7.02 8.07
CA ILE A 7 -1.12 -6.67 6.67
C ILE A 7 -0.92 -5.17 6.53
N TYR A 8 -1.85 -4.34 7.02
CA TYR A 8 -1.74 -2.89 6.91
C TYR A 8 -0.53 -2.33 7.66
N GLN A 9 -0.24 -2.84 8.86
CA GLN A 9 0.97 -2.49 9.60
C GLN A 9 2.24 -2.84 8.81
N ARG A 10 2.28 -3.99 8.13
CA ARG A 10 3.42 -4.39 7.31
C ARG A 10 3.61 -3.49 6.11
N ILE A 11 2.54 -3.18 5.38
CA ILE A 11 2.58 -2.22 4.27
C ILE A 11 3.08 -0.86 4.78
N LEU A 12 2.53 -0.35 5.90
CA LEU A 12 2.92 0.92 6.48
C LEU A 12 4.41 0.96 6.86
N MET A 13 4.92 -0.08 7.53
CA MET A 13 6.33 -0.17 7.89
C MET A 13 7.24 -0.20 6.65
N CYS A 14 6.88 -1.00 5.64
CA CYS A 14 7.63 -1.09 4.39
C CYS A 14 7.66 0.27 3.68
N GLY A 15 6.53 0.97 3.59
CA GLY A 15 6.45 2.26 2.92
C GLY A 15 7.21 3.37 3.61
N LEU A 16 7.16 3.44 4.94
CA LEU A 16 7.97 4.41 5.68
C LEU A 16 9.48 4.21 5.44
N VAL A 17 9.92 2.95 5.33
CA VAL A 17 11.32 2.65 4.96
C VAL A 17 11.63 3.14 3.55
N SER A 18 10.67 3.04 2.63
CA SER A 18 10.82 3.42 1.23
C SER A 18 10.81 4.91 0.99
N VAL A 19 9.91 5.65 1.64
CA VAL A 19 9.94 7.12 1.67
C VAL A 19 11.32 7.59 2.14
N ARG A 20 11.85 7.01 3.22
CA ARG A 20 13.18 7.37 3.72
C ARG A 20 14.29 7.09 2.71
N LYS A 21 14.25 5.97 1.98
CA LYS A 21 15.24 5.64 0.95
C LYS A 21 15.11 6.57 -0.26
N ALA A 22 13.89 6.74 -0.77
CA ALA A 22 13.57 7.60 -1.90
C ALA A 22 13.99 9.05 -1.66
N LEU A 23 13.74 9.57 -0.46
CA LEU A 23 14.17 10.93 -0.08
C LEU A 23 15.68 11.11 -0.16
N ARG A 24 16.47 10.08 0.20
CA ARG A 24 17.94 10.11 0.09
C ARG A 24 18.42 10.03 -1.36
N LEU A 25 17.62 9.45 -2.25
CA LEU A 25 17.91 9.33 -3.68
C LEU A 25 17.40 10.53 -4.50
N GLY A 26 16.67 11.47 -3.88
CA GLY A 26 16.06 12.60 -4.58
C GLY A 26 14.78 12.26 -5.35
N GLU A 27 14.18 11.09 -5.08
CA GLU A 27 12.97 10.58 -5.74
C GLU A 27 11.70 11.25 -5.16
N HIS A 28 11.59 12.56 -5.34
CA HIS A 28 10.55 13.36 -4.70
C HIS A 28 9.13 13.03 -5.17
N GLU A 29 8.93 12.75 -6.46
CA GLU A 29 7.62 12.38 -6.98
C GLU A 29 7.17 11.02 -6.44
N TYR A 30 8.09 10.05 -6.34
CA TYR A 30 7.81 8.78 -5.65
C TYR A 30 7.41 9.02 -4.18
N CYS A 31 8.14 9.87 -3.45
CA CYS A 31 7.78 10.18 -2.06
C CYS A 31 6.36 10.72 -1.93
N LYS A 32 5.92 11.59 -2.85
CA LYS A 32 4.54 12.12 -2.86
C LYS A 32 3.53 10.98 -3.04
N CYS A 33 3.68 10.16 -4.08
CA CYS A 33 2.78 9.03 -4.33
C CYS A 33 2.74 8.06 -3.15
N GLU A 34 3.90 7.77 -2.56
CA GLU A 34 4.03 6.87 -1.41
C GLU A 34 3.32 7.43 -0.17
N ILE A 35 3.52 8.70 0.16
CA ILE A 35 2.87 9.33 1.31
C ILE A 35 1.35 9.38 1.12
N GLU A 36 0.87 9.72 -0.07
CA GLU A 36 -0.55 9.69 -0.42
C GLU A 36 -1.15 8.28 -0.31
N HIS A 37 -0.38 7.22 -0.58
CA HIS A 37 -0.86 5.86 -0.34
C HIS A 37 -0.89 5.49 1.15
N LEU A 38 0.15 5.88 1.88
CA LEU A 38 0.34 5.47 3.27
C LEU A 38 -0.59 6.19 4.25
N HIS A 39 -1.03 7.42 3.96
CA HIS A 39 -1.83 8.21 4.90
C HIS A 39 -3.20 7.58 5.20
N GLU A 40 -3.74 6.77 4.29
CA GLU A 40 -5.04 6.12 4.47
C GLU A 40 -4.95 4.87 5.36
N LEU A 41 -3.80 4.17 5.35
CA LEU A 41 -3.63 2.87 6.02
C LEU A 41 -3.90 2.89 7.52
N PRO A 42 -3.45 3.89 8.31
CA PRO A 42 -3.73 3.93 9.73
C PRO A 42 -5.23 3.91 10.06
N THR A 43 -6.06 4.47 9.19
CA THR A 43 -7.52 4.54 9.40
C THR A 43 -8.24 3.22 9.17
N LEU A 44 -7.55 2.23 8.60
CA LEU A 44 -8.05 0.87 8.34
C LEU A 44 -7.62 -0.13 9.43
N ILE A 45 -6.65 0.22 10.27
CA ILE A 45 -6.18 -0.67 11.33
C ILE A 45 -7.21 -0.67 12.46
N GLY A 46 -7.71 -1.85 12.82
CA GLY A 46 -8.77 -2.03 13.81
C GLY A 46 -10.16 -1.66 13.30
N ASP A 47 -10.32 -1.41 11.99
CA ASP A 47 -11.62 -1.22 11.38
C ASP A 47 -12.27 -2.60 11.11
N GLU A 48 -13.56 -2.71 11.39
CA GLU A 48 -14.36 -3.91 11.14
C GLU A 48 -15.19 -3.78 9.85
N ASN A 49 -15.19 -2.58 9.23
CA ASN A 49 -15.96 -2.32 8.02
C ASN A 49 -15.27 -2.85 6.77
N ILE A 50 -15.64 -4.08 6.37
CA ILE A 50 -15.19 -4.74 5.13
C ILE A 50 -15.32 -3.87 3.87
N LEU A 51 -16.32 -2.98 3.77
CA LEU A 51 -16.45 -2.13 2.60
C LEU A 51 -15.30 -1.11 2.49
N ARG A 52 -14.76 -0.63 3.61
CA ARG A 52 -13.60 0.28 3.61
C ARG A 52 -12.33 -0.44 3.17
N HIS A 53 -12.15 -1.69 3.59
CA HIS A 53 -11.03 -2.52 3.15
C HIS A 53 -11.10 -2.84 1.64
N ARG A 54 -12.32 -3.13 1.13
CA ARG A 54 -12.55 -3.30 -0.31
C ARG A 54 -12.30 -1.99 -1.08
N TYR A 55 -12.76 -0.86 -0.56
CA TYR A 55 -12.52 0.45 -1.16
C TYR A 55 -11.02 0.74 -1.28
N TYR A 56 -10.24 0.46 -0.23
CA TYR A 56 -8.79 0.56 -0.31
C TYR A 56 -8.21 -0.33 -1.41
N ALA A 57 -8.63 -1.60 -1.47
CA ALA A 57 -8.08 -2.57 -2.42
C ALA A 57 -8.40 -2.24 -3.89
N THR A 58 -9.58 -1.70 -4.19
CA THR A 58 -10.03 -1.40 -5.56
C THR A 58 -9.87 0.06 -5.97
N GLY A 59 -9.79 0.97 -5.00
CA GLY A 59 -9.65 2.41 -5.21
C GLY A 59 -8.23 2.88 -4.93
N THR A 60 -7.90 3.11 -3.65
CA THR A 60 -6.63 3.71 -3.20
C THR A 60 -5.41 2.99 -3.76
N ARG A 61 -5.40 1.65 -3.69
CA ARG A 61 -4.31 0.84 -4.23
C ARG A 61 -4.11 1.03 -5.73
N GLU A 62 -5.19 1.13 -6.49
CA GLU A 62 -5.13 1.31 -7.95
C GLU A 62 -4.69 2.72 -8.33
N LEU A 63 -5.11 3.74 -7.56
CA LEU A 63 -4.61 5.10 -7.71
C LEU A 63 -3.11 5.17 -7.46
N TYR A 64 -2.63 4.52 -6.40
CA TYR A 64 -1.21 4.42 -6.11
C TYR A 64 -0.42 3.74 -7.24
N LYS A 65 -0.89 2.60 -7.75
CA LYS A 65 -0.26 1.92 -8.91
C LYS A 65 -0.17 2.85 -10.13
N ARG A 66 -1.23 3.61 -10.43
CA ARG A 66 -1.23 4.58 -11.54
C ARG A 66 -0.22 5.71 -11.29
N CYS A 67 -0.15 6.21 -10.06
CA CYS A 67 0.82 7.22 -9.64
C CYS A 67 2.25 6.75 -9.97
N LEU A 68 2.56 5.49 -9.65
CA LEU A 68 3.88 4.91 -9.90
C LEU A 68 4.17 4.62 -11.37
N ILE A 69 3.17 4.29 -12.19
CA ILE A 69 3.36 4.16 -13.65
C ILE A 69 3.77 5.51 -14.28
N MET A 70 3.30 6.63 -13.73
CA MET A 70 3.65 7.97 -14.23
C MET A 70 5.06 8.43 -13.82
N ILE A 71 5.59 7.87 -12.73
CA ILE A 71 6.94 8.16 -12.27
C ILE A 71 7.87 7.18 -12.99
N ASP A 72 8.55 7.63 -14.03
CA ASP A 72 9.55 6.83 -14.74
C ASP A 72 10.79 6.56 -13.87
N SER A 73 10.63 5.74 -12.83
CA SER A 73 11.64 5.41 -11.84
C SER A 73 11.71 3.90 -11.69
N THR A 74 12.90 3.34 -11.90
CA THR A 74 13.17 1.92 -11.70
C THR A 74 13.10 1.56 -10.21
N PHE A 75 13.53 2.48 -9.33
CA PHE A 75 13.39 2.34 -7.88
C PHE A 75 11.93 2.12 -7.48
N ALA A 76 11.03 2.94 -8.02
CA ALA A 76 9.60 2.85 -7.74
C ALA A 76 9.03 1.46 -8.12
N ARG A 77 9.37 0.96 -9.31
CA ARG A 77 8.89 -0.33 -9.81
C ARG A 77 9.39 -1.51 -8.97
N ASP A 78 10.71 -1.59 -8.75
CA ASP A 78 11.34 -2.68 -8.00
C ASP A 78 10.83 -2.73 -6.55
N HIS A 79 10.52 -1.57 -5.98
CA HIS A 79 10.03 -1.50 -4.62
C HIS A 79 8.65 -2.13 -4.45
N ILE A 80 7.67 -1.81 -5.32
CA ILE A 80 6.31 -2.38 -5.21
C ILE A 80 6.36 -3.91 -5.23
N GLU A 81 7.09 -4.46 -6.21
CA GLU A 81 7.12 -5.90 -6.45
C GLU A 81 7.66 -6.66 -5.24
N THR A 82 8.69 -6.10 -4.61
CA THR A 82 9.36 -6.74 -3.47
C THR A 82 8.65 -6.50 -2.15
N ALA A 83 8.05 -5.32 -1.95
CA ALA A 83 7.55 -4.92 -0.65
C ALA A 83 6.03 -5.09 -0.48
N TYR A 84 5.22 -4.95 -1.53
CA TYR A 84 3.76 -4.84 -1.39
C TYR A 84 2.97 -5.96 -2.03
N VAL A 85 3.44 -6.53 -3.14
CA VAL A 85 2.67 -7.53 -3.89
C VAL A 85 2.28 -8.74 -3.02
N GLY A 86 3.17 -9.21 -2.15
CA GLY A 86 2.87 -10.31 -1.24
C GLY A 86 1.73 -9.99 -0.27
N TYR A 87 1.76 -8.79 0.32
CA TYR A 87 0.75 -8.33 1.27
C TYR A 87 -0.58 -8.02 0.60
N TRP A 88 -0.58 -7.45 -0.60
CA TRP A 88 -1.79 -7.22 -1.38
C TRP A 88 -2.46 -8.53 -1.79
N LYS A 89 -1.69 -9.55 -2.17
CA LYS A 89 -2.27 -10.89 -2.45
C LYS A 89 -2.89 -11.51 -1.20
N ALA A 90 -2.27 -11.35 -0.03
CA ALA A 90 -2.84 -11.81 1.22
C ALA A 90 -4.15 -11.06 1.55
N LEU A 91 -4.16 -9.74 1.35
CA LEU A 91 -5.34 -8.89 1.54
C LEU A 91 -6.50 -9.34 0.63
N ASP A 92 -6.23 -9.51 -0.66
CA ASP A 92 -7.25 -9.90 -1.64
C ASP A 92 -7.89 -11.25 -1.27
N ARG A 93 -7.09 -12.23 -0.83
CA ARG A 93 -7.60 -13.53 -0.37
C ARG A 93 -8.54 -13.42 0.82
N ILE A 94 -8.22 -12.57 1.80
CA ILE A 94 -9.09 -12.35 2.97
C ILE A 94 -10.40 -11.70 2.52
N LEU A 95 -10.32 -10.70 1.65
CA LEU A 95 -11.51 -10.00 1.14
C LEU A 95 -12.39 -10.87 0.23
N GLU A 96 -11.81 -11.85 -0.47
CA GLU A 96 -12.57 -12.85 -1.24
C GLU A 96 -13.33 -13.81 -0.32
N ASN A 97 -12.71 -14.24 0.79
CA ASN A 97 -13.33 -15.16 1.75
C ASN A 97 -14.47 -14.53 2.58
N GLU A 98 -14.36 -13.23 2.90
CA GLU A 98 -15.39 -12.46 3.63
C GLU A 98 -16.54 -11.98 2.72
N GLY A 99 -16.54 -12.39 1.44
CA GLY A 99 -17.54 -12.01 0.42
C GLY A 99 -18.39 -13.17 -0.12
N ALA A 100 -18.23 -14.38 0.44
CA ALA A 100 -19.02 -15.58 0.12
C ALA A 100 -20.00 -15.89 1.26
#